data_AF-K3YKZ9-F1
#
_entry.id   AF-K3YKZ9-F1
#
_cell.length_a   1.000
_cell.length_b   1.000
_cell.length_c   1.000
_cell.angle_alpha   90.00
_cell.angle_beta   90.00
_cell.angle_gamma   90.00
#
_symmetry.space_group_name_H-M   'P 1'
#
loop_
_entity.id
_entity.type
_entity.pdbx_description
1 polymer ?
#
loop_
_entity_poly.entity_id
_entity_poly.type
_entity_poly.pdbx_seq_one_letter_code
_entity_poly.pdbx_strand_id
1 'polypeptide(L)'
;MVPRQHPPSLAVLPTEVAIEIIGHLAATSEQPMDDLRSLWATCSFMLRMCGDPAVGRHVALDRFSRAMLWNKPDGYDTLLASLTQVGNPEACFLTGIQVIFRETHSPRLCLDDLARAAAGGLNVAAYLVALFLYRDNGGASDDDTARRYMRRVQGEEESWVAAAVD
;
A
#
# COMPACT_ATOMS: atom_id res chain seq x y z
N MET A 1 20.83 -46.64 14.15
CA MET A 1 20.97 -45.16 14.08
C MET A 1 19.72 -44.60 13.44
N VAL A 2 18.86 -43.93 14.21
CA VAL A 2 17.67 -43.25 13.68
C VAL A 2 18.12 -41.87 13.20
N PRO A 3 17.89 -41.48 11.93
CA PRO A 3 18.24 -40.16 11.47
C PRO A 3 17.35 -39.15 12.20
N ARG A 4 17.97 -38.24 12.96
CA ARG A 4 17.28 -37.07 13.49
C ARG A 4 16.94 -36.17 12.30
N GLN A 5 15.72 -36.31 11.78
CA GLN A 5 15.16 -35.30 10.90
C GLN A 5 14.90 -34.06 11.76
N HIS A 6 15.83 -33.12 11.72
CA HIS A 6 15.53 -31.77 12.16
C HIS A 6 14.50 -31.18 11.20
N PRO A 7 13.39 -30.62 11.69
CA PRO A 7 12.47 -29.90 10.82
C PRO A 7 13.27 -28.79 10.10
N PRO A 8 13.04 -28.56 8.80
CA PRO A 8 13.72 -27.50 8.07
C PRO A 8 13.53 -26.18 8.83
N SER A 9 14.58 -25.40 9.02
CA SER A 9 14.61 -24.23 9.93
C SER A 9 13.51 -23.19 9.66
N LEU A 10 12.97 -23.16 8.44
CA LEU A 10 11.83 -22.33 8.05
C LEU A 10 10.47 -22.80 8.62
N ALA A 11 10.35 -24.06 9.04
CA ALA A 11 9.15 -24.59 9.70
C ALA A 11 8.98 -24.10 11.16
N VAL A 12 10.00 -23.42 11.70
CA VAL A 12 9.96 -22.82 13.05
C VAL A 12 9.60 -21.33 13.01
N LEU A 13 9.70 -20.69 11.85
CA LEU A 13 9.40 -19.26 11.71
C LEU A 13 7.87 -19.05 11.76
N PRO A 14 7.35 -18.25 12.71
CA PRO A 14 5.93 -17.90 12.70
C PRO A 14 5.53 -17.20 11.40
N THR A 15 4.32 -17.48 10.92
CA THR A 15 3.79 -16.93 9.68
C THR A 15 3.81 -15.40 9.67
N GLU A 16 3.44 -14.79 10.79
CA GLU A 16 3.37 -13.34 10.95
C GLU A 16 4.76 -12.70 10.79
N VAL A 17 5.79 -13.32 11.37
CA VAL A 17 7.18 -12.84 11.27
C VAL A 17 7.70 -13.00 9.84
N ALA A 18 7.34 -14.09 9.17
CA ALA A 18 7.71 -14.29 7.76
C ALA A 18 7.09 -13.20 6.87
N ILE A 19 5.79 -12.92 7.05
CA ILE A 19 5.09 -11.85 6.33
C ILE A 19 5.74 -10.50 6.59
N GLU A 20 6.11 -10.19 7.83
CA GLU A 20 6.77 -8.94 8.18
C GLU A 20 8.16 -8.79 7.53
N ILE A 21 8.98 -9.86 7.56
CA ILE A 21 10.29 -9.85 6.90
C ILE A 21 10.16 -9.65 5.39
N ILE A 22 9.23 -10.37 4.76
CA ILE A 22 9.00 -10.28 3.31
C ILE A 22 8.38 -8.93 2.94
N GLY A 23 7.49 -8.40 3.77
CA GLY A 23 6.94 -7.05 3.63
C GLY A 23 8.02 -5.99 3.73
N HIS A 24 8.93 -6.11 4.71
CA HIS A 24 10.07 -5.21 4.83
C HIS A 24 10.97 -5.27 3.59
N LEU A 25 11.29 -6.48 3.11
CA LEU A 25 12.03 -6.66 1.86
C LEU A 25 11.33 -5.97 0.68
N ALA A 26 10.01 -6.14 0.54
CA ALA A 26 9.22 -5.52 -0.51
C ALA A 26 9.17 -3.98 -0.42
N ALA A 27 9.31 -3.43 0.79
CA ALA A 27 9.35 -1.99 1.02
C ALA A 27 10.74 -1.37 0.78
N THR A 28 11.81 -2.12 1.04
CA THR A 28 13.18 -1.58 1.02
C THR A 28 14.02 -1.98 -0.18
N SER A 29 13.65 -3.06 -0.89
CA SER A 29 14.42 -3.55 -2.03
C SER A 29 14.34 -2.60 -3.24
N GLU A 30 15.45 -2.46 -3.96
CA GLU A 30 15.52 -1.77 -5.25
C GLU A 30 14.79 -2.55 -6.38
N GLN A 31 14.60 -3.86 -6.21
CA GLN A 31 13.98 -4.76 -7.18
C GLN A 31 12.98 -5.70 -6.51
N PRO A 32 11.94 -5.17 -5.85
CA PRO A 32 11.07 -5.97 -4.97
C PRO A 32 10.36 -7.11 -5.72
N MET A 33 10.00 -6.90 -6.99
CA MET A 33 9.32 -7.95 -7.77
C MET A 33 10.24 -9.12 -8.16
N ASP A 34 11.54 -8.87 -8.36
CA ASP A 34 12.49 -9.93 -8.69
C ASP A 34 12.93 -10.67 -7.41
N ASP A 35 13.08 -9.95 -6.29
CA ASP A 35 13.35 -10.54 -4.99
C ASP A 35 12.19 -11.41 -4.49
N LEU A 36 10.95 -10.92 -4.58
CA LEU A 36 9.75 -11.70 -4.24
C LEU A 36 9.61 -12.92 -5.15
N ARG A 37 9.90 -12.80 -6.46
CA ARG A 37 9.89 -13.95 -7.37
C ARG A 37 10.97 -14.97 -7.01
N SER A 38 12.14 -14.50 -6.57
CA SER A 38 13.24 -15.37 -6.14
C SER A 38 12.87 -16.10 -4.85
N LEU A 39 12.28 -15.42 -3.86
CA LEU A 39 11.75 -16.03 -2.65
C LEU A 39 10.64 -17.04 -2.95
N TRP A 40 9.71 -16.68 -3.82
CA TRP A 40 8.64 -17.56 -4.29
C TRP A 40 9.20 -18.90 -4.80
N ALA A 41 10.29 -18.88 -5.57
CA ALA A 41 10.89 -20.09 -6.13
C ALA A 41 11.59 -21.01 -5.10
N THR A 42 11.83 -20.56 -3.86
CA THR A 42 12.62 -21.34 -2.89
C THR A 42 11.86 -22.53 -2.30
N CYS A 43 10.61 -22.33 -1.84
CA CYS A 43 9.79 -23.38 -1.26
C CYS A 43 8.30 -22.98 -1.19
N SER A 44 7.43 -23.97 -0.94
CA SER A 44 5.97 -23.77 -0.84
C SER A 44 5.55 -22.85 0.31
N PHE A 45 6.31 -22.82 1.40
CA PHE A 45 6.06 -21.87 2.50
C PHE A 45 6.30 -20.44 2.03
N MET A 46 7.46 -20.15 1.44
CA MET A 46 7.76 -18.81 0.90
C MET A 46 6.81 -18.41 -0.22
N LEU A 47 6.42 -19.34 -1.09
CA LEU A 47 5.35 -19.12 -2.07
C LEU A 47 4.08 -18.57 -1.40
N ARG A 48 3.61 -19.24 -0.35
CA ARG A 48 2.40 -18.82 0.36
C ARG A 48 2.57 -17.45 1.01
N MET A 49 3.72 -17.18 1.62
CA MET A 49 3.96 -15.90 2.31
C MET A 49 4.14 -14.74 1.33
N CYS A 50 4.85 -14.93 0.22
CA CYS A 50 5.01 -13.90 -0.81
C CYS A 50 3.67 -13.53 -1.48
N GLY A 51 2.73 -14.47 -1.53
CA GLY A 51 1.37 -14.25 -2.03
C GLY A 51 0.40 -13.66 -1.00
N ASP A 52 0.85 -13.40 0.23
CA ASP A 52 -0.02 -12.84 1.27
C ASP A 52 -0.39 -11.38 0.97
N PRO A 53 -1.67 -10.98 1.06
CA PRO A 53 -2.09 -9.60 0.84
C PRO A 53 -1.35 -8.56 1.70
N ALA A 54 -0.93 -8.92 2.91
CA ALA A 54 -0.17 -8.04 3.77
C ALA A 54 1.20 -7.70 3.17
N VAL A 55 1.87 -8.65 2.51
CA VAL A 55 3.12 -8.36 1.77
C VAL A 55 2.86 -7.37 0.65
N GLY A 56 1.77 -7.56 -0.11
CA GLY A 56 1.37 -6.63 -1.18
C GLY A 56 1.18 -5.19 -0.69
N ARG A 57 0.66 -4.99 0.53
CA ARG A 57 0.50 -3.65 1.13
C ARG A 57 1.83 -2.95 1.40
N HIS A 58 2.93 -3.68 1.52
CA HIS A 58 4.25 -3.13 1.81
C HIS A 58 5.11 -2.90 0.55
N VAL A 59 4.66 -3.33 -0.64
CA VAL A 59 5.41 -3.12 -1.88
C VAL A 59 5.59 -1.62 -2.16
N ALA A 60 6.84 -1.16 -2.22
CA ALA A 60 7.20 0.21 -2.56
C ALA A 60 7.25 0.37 -4.09
N LEU A 61 6.15 0.82 -4.69
CA LEU A 61 6.02 1.03 -6.13
C LEU A 61 6.92 2.15 -6.63
N ASP A 62 7.14 3.21 -5.86
CA ASP A 62 8.00 4.33 -6.21
C ASP A 62 9.42 3.90 -6.66
N ARG A 63 9.95 2.82 -6.08
CA ARG A 63 11.28 2.27 -6.38
C ARG A 63 11.42 1.73 -7.80
N PHE A 64 10.40 1.05 -8.32
CA PHE A 64 10.51 0.30 -9.58
C PHE A 64 9.42 0.60 -10.62
N SER A 65 8.34 1.29 -10.23
CA SER A 65 7.16 1.57 -11.07
C SER A 65 7.53 2.19 -12.40
N ARG A 66 8.40 3.22 -12.40
CA ARG A 66 8.86 3.87 -13.62
C ARG A 66 9.53 2.89 -14.57
N ALA A 67 10.51 2.13 -14.08
CA ALA A 67 11.22 1.16 -14.90
C ALA A 67 10.27 0.08 -15.43
N MET A 68 9.33 -0.40 -14.61
CA MET A 68 8.38 -1.41 -15.02
C MET A 68 7.37 -0.90 -16.04
N LEU A 69 6.85 0.31 -15.86
CA LEU A 69 5.91 0.96 -16.78
C LEU A 69 6.51 1.10 -18.19
N TRP A 70 7.78 1.51 -18.29
CA TRP A 70 8.46 1.65 -19.58
C TRP A 70 8.77 0.31 -20.26
N ASN A 71 9.13 -0.72 -19.48
CA ASN A 71 9.58 -2.00 -20.04
C ASN A 71 8.45 -3.02 -20.25
N LYS A 72 7.42 -3.00 -19.41
CA LYS A 72 6.34 -3.99 -19.34
C LYS A 72 5.01 -3.32 -18.93
N PRO A 73 4.42 -2.45 -19.77
CA PRO A 73 3.22 -1.69 -19.42
C PRO A 73 2.03 -2.58 -19.03
N ASP A 74 1.74 -3.65 -19.78
CA ASP A 74 0.62 -4.56 -19.45
C ASP A 74 0.81 -5.28 -18.10
N GLY A 75 2.07 -5.64 -17.79
CA GLY A 75 2.43 -6.25 -16.52
C GLY A 75 2.34 -5.25 -15.37
N TYR A 76 2.69 -3.99 -15.62
CA TYR A 76 2.54 -2.90 -14.66
C TYR A 76 1.07 -2.65 -14.32
N ASP A 77 0.20 -2.58 -15.33
CA ASP A 77 -1.24 -2.36 -15.12
C ASP A 77 -1.87 -3.51 -14.32
N THR A 78 -1.50 -4.75 -14.62
CA THR A 78 -1.95 -5.93 -13.86
C THR A 78 -1.49 -5.87 -12.41
N LEU A 79 -0.21 -5.56 -12.18
CA LEU A 79 0.34 -5.43 -10.84
C LEU A 79 -0.32 -4.31 -10.05
N LEU A 80 -0.49 -3.13 -10.68
CA LEU A 80 -1.12 -1.98 -10.07
C LEU A 80 -2.55 -2.32 -9.62
N ALA A 81 -3.33 -2.99 -10.47
CA ALA A 81 -4.68 -3.43 -10.11
C ALA A 81 -4.69 -4.40 -8.92
N SER A 82 -3.79 -5.39 -8.89
CA SER A 82 -3.66 -6.32 -7.76
C SER A 82 -3.25 -5.62 -6.46
N LEU A 83 -2.32 -4.67 -6.52
CA LEU A 83 -1.86 -3.92 -5.35
C LEU A 83 -2.93 -2.96 -4.82
N THR A 84 -3.69 -2.32 -5.71
CA THR A 84 -4.84 -1.50 -5.32
C THR A 84 -5.92 -2.34 -4.63
N GLN A 85 -6.19 -3.56 -5.12
CA GLN A 85 -7.17 -4.46 -4.52
C GLN A 85 -6.80 -4.86 -3.08
N VAL A 86 -5.51 -5.10 -2.81
CA VAL A 86 -5.06 -5.42 -1.43
C VAL A 86 -4.89 -4.18 -0.55
N GLY A 87 -5.05 -2.98 -1.11
CA GLY A 87 -5.01 -1.72 -0.38
C GLY A 87 -3.60 -1.17 -0.15
N ASN A 88 -2.67 -1.43 -1.08
CA ASN A 88 -1.36 -0.79 -1.06
C ASN A 88 -1.52 0.74 -1.21
N PRO A 89 -0.92 1.55 -0.32
CA PRO A 89 -1.17 3.00 -0.32
C PRO A 89 -0.72 3.70 -1.61
N GLU A 90 0.45 3.33 -2.15
CA GLU A 90 0.99 3.91 -3.38
C GLU A 90 0.16 3.50 -4.60
N ALA A 91 -0.25 2.23 -4.66
CA ALA A 91 -1.09 1.72 -5.74
C ALA A 91 -2.46 2.42 -5.73
N CYS A 92 -3.10 2.52 -4.56
CA CYS A 92 -4.36 3.25 -4.40
C CYS A 92 -4.21 4.73 -4.78
N PHE A 93 -3.10 5.37 -4.40
CA PHE A 93 -2.83 6.75 -4.81
C PHE A 93 -2.74 6.87 -6.34
N LEU A 94 -1.94 6.03 -6.99
CA LEU A 94 -1.76 6.04 -8.44
C LEU A 94 -3.06 5.72 -9.19
N THR A 95 -3.84 4.74 -8.74
CA THR A 95 -5.16 4.45 -9.32
C THR A 95 -6.12 5.62 -9.14
N GLY A 96 -6.20 6.20 -7.95
CA GLY A 96 -7.06 7.36 -7.67
C GLY A 96 -6.73 8.56 -8.56
N ILE A 97 -5.44 8.86 -8.73
CA ILE A 97 -4.95 9.90 -9.64
C ILE A 97 -5.30 9.58 -11.10
N GLN A 98 -5.08 8.36 -11.56
CA GLN A 98 -5.41 7.97 -12.93
C GLN A 98 -6.89 8.18 -13.24
N VAL A 99 -7.80 7.83 -12.33
CA VAL A 99 -9.25 8.04 -12.52
C VAL A 99 -9.59 9.53 -12.63
N ILE A 100 -8.93 10.42 -11.88
CA ILE A 100 -9.13 11.87 -11.98
C ILE A 100 -8.77 12.38 -13.36
N PHE A 101 -7.61 11.98 -13.86
CA PHE A 101 -7.05 12.53 -15.09
C PHE A 101 -7.51 11.81 -16.37
N ARG A 102 -8.10 10.61 -16.28
CA ARG A 102 -8.60 9.85 -17.44
C ARG A 102 -10.01 10.22 -17.93
N GLU A 103 -10.63 11.28 -17.40
CA GLU A 103 -12.01 11.68 -17.74
C GLU A 103 -13.06 10.57 -17.49
N THR A 104 -12.74 9.55 -16.68
CA THR A 104 -13.73 8.57 -16.23
C THR A 104 -14.57 9.20 -15.12
N HIS A 105 -15.84 9.48 -15.41
CA HIS A 105 -16.80 10.21 -14.58
C HIS A 105 -17.22 9.51 -13.26
N SER A 106 -16.31 8.84 -12.54
CA SER A 106 -16.61 8.29 -11.20
C SER A 106 -15.76 8.95 -10.11
N PRO A 107 -16.12 10.18 -9.67
CA PRO A 107 -15.46 10.89 -8.57
C PRO A 107 -15.40 10.05 -7.28
N ARG A 108 -16.42 9.21 -7.04
CA ARG A 108 -16.51 8.38 -5.84
C ARG A 108 -15.43 7.30 -5.76
N LEU A 109 -15.21 6.56 -6.86
CA LEU A 109 -14.19 5.50 -6.89
C LEU A 109 -12.79 6.09 -6.68
N CYS A 110 -12.54 7.26 -7.27
CA CYS A 110 -11.32 8.01 -7.06
C CYS A 110 -11.12 8.40 -5.58
N LEU A 111 -12.14 8.99 -4.96
CA LEU A 111 -12.07 9.43 -3.57
C LEU A 111 -11.83 8.25 -2.62
N ASP A 112 -12.46 7.09 -2.87
CA ASP A 112 -12.26 5.88 -2.07
C ASP A 112 -10.80 5.39 -2.14
N ASP A 113 -10.19 5.40 -3.32
CA ASP A 113 -8.80 5.01 -3.50
C ASP A 113 -7.82 6.01 -2.86
N LEU A 114 -8.05 7.32 -3.03
CA LEU A 114 -7.26 8.35 -2.36
C LEU A 114 -7.42 8.32 -0.83
N ALA A 115 -8.63 8.04 -0.32
CA ALA A 115 -8.87 7.87 1.11
C ALA A 115 -8.13 6.64 1.66
N ARG A 116 -8.06 5.54 0.89
CA ARG A 116 -7.28 4.35 1.28
C ARG A 116 -5.79 4.63 1.30
N ALA A 117 -5.28 5.38 0.33
CA ALA A 117 -3.90 5.86 0.31
C ALA A 117 -3.59 6.75 1.52
N ALA A 118 -4.50 7.67 1.85
CA ALA A 118 -4.38 8.51 3.04
C ALA A 118 -4.39 7.68 4.33
N ALA A 119 -5.28 6.70 4.47
CA ALA A 119 -5.29 5.77 5.60
C ALA A 119 -3.96 5.00 5.74
N GLY A 120 -3.31 4.71 4.61
CA GLY A 120 -1.97 4.13 4.53
C GLY A 120 -0.80 5.07 4.87
N GLY A 121 -1.05 6.33 5.23
CA GLY A 121 -0.03 7.27 5.66
C GLY A 121 0.41 8.30 4.60
N LEU A 122 -0.15 8.26 3.38
CA LEU A 122 0.22 9.21 2.33
C LEU A 122 -0.46 10.57 2.53
N ASN A 123 0.28 11.53 3.11
CA ASN A 123 -0.21 12.89 3.36
C ASN A 123 -0.64 13.64 2.09
N VAL A 124 0.01 13.39 0.94
CA VAL A 124 -0.40 13.99 -0.34
C VAL A 124 -1.79 13.50 -0.73
N ALA A 125 -2.12 12.22 -0.48
CA ALA A 125 -3.45 11.69 -0.74
C ALA A 125 -4.50 12.35 0.17
N ALA A 126 -4.19 12.51 1.47
CA ALA A 126 -5.05 13.23 2.43
C ALA A 126 -5.36 14.66 1.95
N TYR A 127 -4.34 15.40 1.50
CA TYR A 127 -4.50 16.76 0.98
C TYR A 127 -5.42 16.78 -0.26
N LEU A 128 -5.23 15.86 -1.20
CA LEU A 128 -6.06 15.80 -2.40
C LEU A 128 -7.52 15.45 -2.08
N VAL A 129 -7.76 14.50 -1.17
CA VAL A 129 -9.13 14.19 -0.71
C VAL A 129 -9.81 15.44 -0.16
N ALA A 130 -9.14 16.20 0.70
CA ALA A 130 -9.68 17.44 1.25
C ALA A 130 -10.00 18.46 0.15
N LEU A 131 -9.12 18.62 -0.84
CA LEU A 131 -9.30 19.55 -1.94
C LEU A 131 -10.50 19.18 -2.84
N PHE A 132 -10.68 17.89 -3.13
CA PHE A 132 -11.82 17.42 -3.93
C PHE A 132 -13.14 17.54 -3.16
N LEU A 133 -13.18 17.16 -1.89
CA LEU A 133 -14.37 17.34 -1.05
C LEU A 133 -14.78 18.81 -0.96
N TYR A 134 -13.82 19.71 -0.76
CA TYR A 134 -14.08 21.15 -0.74
C TYR A 134 -14.60 21.68 -2.07
N ARG A 135 -14.06 21.19 -3.20
CA ARG A 135 -14.49 21.59 -4.54
C ARG A 135 -15.91 21.12 -4.85
N ASP A 136 -16.26 19.90 -4.46
CA ASP A 136 -17.55 19.28 -4.78
C ASP A 136 -18.71 19.90 -3.98
N ASN A 137 -18.41 20.63 -2.89
CA ASN A 137 -19.38 21.37 -2.08
C ASN A 137 -20.57 20.50 -1.61
N GLY A 138 -20.28 19.25 -1.23
CA GLY A 138 -21.28 18.22 -0.89
C GLY A 138 -21.99 18.41 0.46
N GLY A 139 -21.64 19.46 1.22
CA GLY A 139 -22.30 19.87 2.45
C GLY A 139 -21.45 19.66 3.71
N ALA A 140 -22.03 19.96 4.88
CA ALA A 140 -21.29 20.07 6.14
C ALA A 140 -20.48 18.81 6.53
N SER A 141 -20.97 17.62 6.19
CA SER A 141 -20.25 16.35 6.45
C SER A 141 -18.95 16.24 5.63
N ASP A 142 -18.98 16.69 4.39
CA ASP A 142 -17.82 16.67 3.51
C ASP A 142 -16.83 17.76 3.92
N ASP A 143 -17.32 18.92 4.35
CA ASP A 143 -16.52 20.00 4.94
C ASP A 143 -15.79 19.55 6.21
N ASP A 144 -16.48 18.82 7.11
CA ASP A 144 -15.88 18.29 8.33
C ASP A 144 -14.81 17.23 8.01
N THR A 145 -15.07 16.37 7.03
CA THR A 145 -14.10 15.38 6.55
C THR A 145 -12.88 16.04 5.93
N ALA A 146 -13.07 17.07 5.11
CA ALA A 146 -11.99 17.85 4.52
C ALA A 146 -11.14 18.55 5.59
N ARG A 147 -11.78 19.17 6.59
CA ARG A 147 -11.08 19.77 7.74
C ARG A 147 -10.25 18.74 8.50
N ARG A 148 -10.77 17.54 8.73
CA ARG A 148 -10.03 16.47 9.40
C ARG A 148 -8.74 16.13 8.66
N TYR A 149 -8.82 15.90 7.34
CA TYR A 149 -7.63 15.64 6.53
C TYR A 149 -6.64 16.82 6.52
N MET A 150 -7.13 18.07 6.52
CA MET A 150 -6.25 19.24 6.62
C MET A 150 -5.49 19.30 7.95
N ARG A 151 -6.16 19.05 9.08
CA ARG A 151 -5.50 18.99 10.40
C ARG A 151 -4.44 17.89 10.46
N ARG A 152 -4.75 16.73 9.89
CA ARG A 152 -3.80 15.62 9.76
C ARG A 152 -2.54 16.03 9.00
N VAL A 153 -2.70 16.67 7.83
CA VAL A 153 -1.57 17.14 7.01
C VAL A 153 -0.75 18.23 7.72
N GLN A 154 -1.39 19.04 8.57
CA GLN A 154 -0.74 20.09 9.36
C GLN A 154 0.00 19.55 10.61
N GLY A 155 -0.11 18.26 10.93
CA GLY A 155 0.52 17.66 12.11
C GLY A 155 -0.26 17.87 13.42
N GLU A 156 -1.51 18.32 13.35
CA GLU A 156 -2.33 18.60 14.54
C GLU A 156 -2.94 17.33 15.18
N GLU A 157 -2.94 16.18 14.48
CA GLU A 157 -3.45 14.92 15.05
C GLU A 157 -2.40 14.18 15.92
N GLU A 158 -1.11 14.44 15.75
CA GLU A 158 -0.03 13.83 16.57
C GLU A 158 0.11 14.48 17.95
N SER A 159 -0.36 15.72 18.09
CA SER A 159 -0.28 16.50 19.33
C SER A 159 -1.31 16.06 20.40
N TRP A 160 -2.40 15.42 20.01
CA TRP A 160 -3.38 14.85 20.97
C TRP A 160 -2.91 13.54 21.62
N VAL A 161 -2.08 12.75 20.92
CA VAL A 161 -1.53 11.51 21.47
C VAL A 161 -0.40 11.81 22.47
N ALA A 162 0.38 12.88 22.24
CA ALA A 162 1.40 13.34 23.19
C ALA A 162 0.81 13.99 24.45
N ALA A 163 -0.35 14.64 24.38
CA ALA A 163 -0.97 15.28 25.53
C ALA A 163 -1.73 14.33 26.47
N ALA A 164 -1.88 13.05 26.09
CA ALA A 164 -2.55 12.03 26.90
C ALA A 164 -1.57 11.16 27.73
N VAL A 165 -0.27 11.44 27.66
CA VAL A 165 0.79 10.71 28.39
C VAL A 165 1.55 11.56 29.42
N ASP A 166 1.09 12.79 29.71
CA ASP A 166 1.60 13.62 30.82
C ASP A 166 0.59 13.75 31.97
#